data_AF-A0A2V5UZ00-F1
#
_entry.id   AF-A0A2V5UZ00-F1
#
_cell.length_a   1.000
_cell.length_b   1.000
_cell.length_c   1.000
_cell.angle_alpha   90.00
_cell.angle_beta   90.00
_cell.angle_gamma   90.00
#
_symmetry.space_group_name_H-M   'P 1'
#
loop_
_entity.id
_entity.type
_entity.pdbx_description
1 polymer ?
#
loop_
_entity_poly.entity_id
_entity_poly.type
_entity_poly.pdbx_seq_one_letter_code
_entity_poly.pdbx_strand_id
1 'polypeptide(L)' 'CATGISDSALLRGVRSQGATAITHSILMRAKSRTVRFIRASHDLSQKTIRLRTTNREARI' A
#
# COMPACT_ATOMS: atom_id res chain seq x y z
N CYS A 1 -12.22 1.22 3.03
CA CYS A 1 -11.19 0.18 2.76
C CYS A 1 -10.06 0.37 3.77
N ALA A 2 -9.19 -0.63 3.94
CA ALA A 2 -8.04 -0.53 4.83
C ALA A 2 -6.78 -1.11 4.17
N THR A 3 -5.62 -0.57 4.53
CA THR A 3 -4.29 -1.00 4.07
C THR A 3 -3.38 -1.13 5.28
N GLY A 4 -2.63 -2.23 5.38
CA GLY A 4 -1.68 -2.43 6.47
C GLY A 4 -0.43 -1.54 6.31
N ILE A 5 -0.12 -0.73 7.32
CA ILE A 5 1.13 0.05 7.37
C ILE A 5 2.24 -0.82 7.99
N SER A 6 1.98 -1.35 9.18
CA SER A 6 2.80 -2.36 9.87
C SER A 6 2.08 -3.71 9.85
N ASP A 7 2.81 -4.79 10.14
CA ASP A 7 2.20 -6.12 10.25
C ASP A 7 1.18 -6.14 11.40
N SER A 8 0.02 -6.73 11.12
CA SER A 8 -1.07 -6.92 12.06
C SER A 8 -1.70 -8.29 11.84
N ALA A 9 -2.63 -8.68 12.72
CA ALA A 9 -3.35 -9.93 12.60
C ALA A 9 -4.15 -10.06 11.28
N LEU A 10 -4.60 -8.94 10.71
CA LEU A 10 -5.46 -8.94 9.52
C LEU A 10 -4.71 -8.63 8.23
N LEU A 11 -3.79 -7.68 8.26
CA LEU A 11 -3.06 -7.21 7.08
C LEU A 11 -1.58 -7.11 7.38
N ARG A 12 -0.77 -7.58 6.43
CA ARG A 12 0.67 -7.33 6.43
C ARG A 12 0.96 -5.87 6.14
N GLY A 13 2.00 -5.36 6.77
CA GLY A 13 2.50 -4.01 6.55
C GLY A 13 3.06 -3.81 5.15
N VAL A 14 3.42 -2.55 4.88
CA VAL A 14 4.10 -2.19 3.64
C VAL A 14 5.51 -2.80 3.67
N ARG A 15 5.89 -3.47 2.58
CA ARG A 15 7.25 -4.01 2.39
C ARG A 15 7.87 -3.34 1.19
N SER A 16 9.05 -2.74 1.37
CA SER A 16 9.85 -2.22 0.26
C SER A 16 11.01 -3.17 -0.04
N GLN A 17 11.21 -3.50 -1.32
CA GLN A 17 12.31 -4.30 -1.83
C GLN A 17 12.85 -3.61 -3.08
N GLY A 18 14.02 -2.98 -2.96
CA GLY A 18 14.57 -2.14 -4.04
C GLY A 18 13.59 -1.05 -4.46
N ALA A 19 13.31 -0.96 -5.77
CA ALA A 19 12.35 -0.03 -6.33
C ALA A 19 10.89 -0.54 -6.32
N THR A 20 10.57 -1.60 -5.57
CA THR A 20 9.20 -2.14 -5.48
C THR A 20 8.65 -2.03 -4.07
N ALA A 21 7.45 -1.47 -3.91
CA ALA A 21 6.68 -1.56 -2.68
C ALA A 21 5.52 -2.53 -2.82
N ILE A 22 5.35 -3.41 -1.84
CA ILE A 22 4.21 -4.32 -1.75
C ILE A 22 3.28 -3.84 -0.63
N THR A 23 2.00 -3.72 -0.97
CA THR A 23 0.94 -3.36 -0.01
C THR A 23 -0.12 -4.47 0.05
N HIS A 24 -0.73 -4.63 1.21
CA HIS A 24 -1.86 -5.53 1.43
C HIS A 24 -3.06 -4.72 1.91
N SER A 25 -4.16 -4.82 1.18
CA SER A 25 -5.39 -4.08 1.47
C SER A 25 -6.60 -5.01 1.51
N ILE A 26 -7.62 -4.58 2.24
CA ILE A 26 -8.94 -5.21 2.25
C ILE A 26 -9.99 -4.21 1.79
N LEU A 27 -10.84 -4.65 0.86
CA LEU A 27 -12.02 -3.94 0.41
C LEU A 27 -13.24 -4.82 0.63
N MET A 28 -14.24 -4.28 1.32
CA MET A 28 -15.50 -4.96 1.60
C MET A 28 -16.66 -4.09 1.12
N ARG A 29 -17.70 -4.73 0.58
CA ARG A 29 -18.92 -4.04 0.14
C ARG A 29 -20.14 -4.87 0.51
N ALA A 30 -21.03 -4.31 1.33
CA ALA A 30 -22.22 -4.99 1.82
C ALA A 30 -23.22 -5.35 0.71
N LYS A 31 -23.50 -4.40 -0.20
CA LYS A 31 -24.46 -4.60 -1.30
C LYS A 31 -24.12 -5.82 -2.16
N SER A 32 -22.84 -6.01 -2.50
CA SER A 32 -22.37 -7.15 -3.28
C SER A 32 -21.98 -8.35 -2.41
N ARG A 33 -21.97 -8.21 -1.08
CA ARG A 33 -21.47 -9.20 -0.12
C ARG A 33 -20.06 -9.70 -0.47
N THR A 34 -19.23 -8.82 -1.04
CA THR A 34 -17.87 -9.18 -1.49
C THR A 34 -16.84 -8.68 -0.50
N VAL A 35 -15.87 -9.55 -0.20
CA VAL A 35 -14.62 -9.20 0.47
C VAL A 35 -13.49 -9.48 -0.51
N ARG A 36 -12.60 -8.50 -0.69
CA ARG A 36 -11.43 -8.60 -1.58
C ARG A 36 -10.18 -8.32 -0.76
N PHE A 37 -9.28 -9.28 -0.74
CA PHE A 37 -7.90 -9.06 -0.33
C PHE A 37 -7.09 -8.69 -1.56
N ILE A 38 -6.38 -7.59 -1.50
CA ILE A 38 -5.65 -7.01 -2.62
C ILE A 38 -4.18 -6.94 -2.22
N ARG A 39 -3.33 -7.67 -2.95
CA ARG A 39 -1.89 -7.46 -2.93
C ARG A 39 -1.52 -6.63 -4.14
N ALA A 40 -0.95 -5.46 -3.93
CA ALA A 40 -0.47 -4.60 -5.00
C ALA A 40 1.05 -4.48 -4.95
N SER A 41 1.68 -4.72 -6.10
CA SER A 41 3.10 -4.41 -6.35
C SER A 41 3.18 -3.04 -7.00
N HIS A 42 3.91 -2.13 -6.38
CA HIS A 42 4.08 -0.77 -6.84
C HIS A 42 5.50 -0.61 -7.33
N ASP A 43 5.67 -0.43 -8.64
CA ASP A 43 6.94 0.04 -9.21
C ASP A 43 7.14 1.51 -8.82
N LEU A 44 8.15 1.77 -8.00
CA LEU A 44 8.49 3.08 -7.46
C LEU A 44 9.47 3.82 -8.38
N SER A 45 10.11 3.15 -9.35
CA SER A 45 10.95 3.82 -10.35
C SER A 45 10.15 4.78 -11.23
N GLN A 46 8.85 4.50 -11.38
CA GLN A 46 7.89 5.28 -12.16
C GLN A 46 7.03 6.22 -11.30
N LYS A 47 7.31 6.35 -10.00
CA LYS A 47 6.48 7.13 -9.06
C LYS A 47 7.33 8.12 -8.27
N THR A 48 6.68 9.15 -7.77
CA THR A 48 7.24 10.07 -6.78
C THR A 48 6.68 9.78 -5.39
N ILE A 49 7.47 10.04 -4.36
CA ILE A 49 7.11 9.90 -2.95
C ILE A 49 7.05 11.31 -2.35
N ARG A 50 5.88 11.70 -1.87
CA ARG A 50 5.72 12.96 -1.15
C ARG A 50 6.09 12.78 0.32
N LEU A 51 7.18 13.42 0.75
CA LEU A 51 7.60 13.38 2.15
C LEU A 51 6.90 14.50 2.94
N ARG A 52 6.24 14.14 4.05
CA ARG A 52 5.48 15.10 4.87
C ARG A 52 6.37 16.17 5.52
N THR A 53 7.61 15.81 5.87
CA THR A 53 8.56 16.71 6.55
C THR A 53 9.07 17.82 5.65
N THR A 54 9.35 17.52 4.39
CA THR A 54 9.90 18.48 3.42
C THR A 54 8.83 19.08 2.50
N ASN A 55 7.63 18.48 2.48
CA ASN A 55 6.53 18.83 1.59
C ASN A 55 6.92 18.83 0.10
N ARG A 56 7.95 18.05 -0.26
CA ARG A 56 8.49 17.90 -1.62
C ARG A 56 8.25 16.48 -2.13
N GLU A 57 8.24 16.34 -3.45
CA GLU A 57 8.29 15.05 -4.13
C GLU A 57 9.72 14.57 -4.29
N ALA A 58 9.98 13.33 -3.89
CA ALA A 58 11.27 12.65 -4.05
C ALA A 58 11.12 11.44 -4.97
N ARG A 59 12.17 11.10 -5.71
CA ARG A 59 12.30 9.81 -6.39
C ARG A 59 13.17 8.90 -5.54
N ILE A 60 13.00 7.58 -5.68
CA ILE A 60 13.90 6.59 -5.07
C ILE A 60 15.25 6.62 -5.79
#